data_AF-A0A831KCD9-F1
#
_entry.id   AF-A0A831KCD9-F1
#
_cell.length_a   1.000
_cell.length_b   1.000
_cell.length_c   1.000
_cell.angle_alpha   90.00
_cell.angle_beta   90.00
_cell.angle_gamma   90.00
#
_symmetry.space_group_name_H-M   'P 1'
#
loop_
_entity.id
_entity.type
_entity.pdbx_description
1 polymer ?
#
loop_
_entity_poly.entity_id
_entity_poly.type
_entity_poly.pdbx_seq_one_letter_code
_entity_poly.pdbx_strand_id
1 'polypeptide(L)'
;MKKALTAAVLAALAVGACTTQEEVAQQEPAKTEKAHAEAPVGTKMYGGPEVTTDTSKPKNDYNITINYELGMHCTGFDFTYCCVLPPYNSVQSQIVKTATGKKKYPEMLEADEKDPGVVVDGKKRFKLAYGFVDNTYSEGNKLKYWDVPYDVNGNGKYEKDENVANAYFTHLYVYKDLKGTNPKNTSADKEKAFVGMQIPVPRDNGPAGAAVPSPMSGGHLHYTGEKGTMVYTKSPVLENVPIVLTNPGIWDALGLPLTPFTDRTAAKDLLTLVESDIQPFQENWVSLVDADSGKPVIDSHSGKPITFVGTNPIDIPNCSNCHANETANGKKYNLYKQERAFWKGLGASDWIADLKATSVSILEMHDDHNGTEFMKAYDPNSRATMNRLGRDPVLCQKCHGDNVIGVLQAGTHKDKSGKEKTIPPLTEAIHTVHQRKVPLPDSQGRSGSCQGCHPAHRYDGGMEDYPITPDGKNAYADADNRDASGGCYVGRDVHSNPNKDKDGVETDEHLNAVGEWLQANVSGIGNGKGGKGLWCTNCHNQLSRELYQRDNLKNAFAQTGDTIRDKSLDEIAKAVGVSKSE
;
A
#
# COMPACT_ATOMS: atom_id res chain seq x y z
N MET A 1 18.46 36.39 -49.90
CA MET A 1 17.49 37.00 -50.85
C MET A 1 16.26 36.10 -50.85
N LYS A 2 15.10 36.52 -50.26
CA LYS A 2 13.86 36.95 -50.95
C LYS A 2 13.52 36.02 -52.14
N LYS A 3 12.35 35.39 -52.33
CA LYS A 3 10.94 35.46 -51.89
C LYS A 3 10.27 34.13 -52.35
N ALA A 4 9.45 33.44 -51.56
CA ALA A 4 7.97 33.46 -51.56
C ALA A 4 7.25 33.14 -52.90
N LEU A 5 6.41 32.08 -52.91
CA LEU A 5 5.04 31.97 -53.45
C LEU A 5 4.56 30.51 -53.20
N THR A 6 3.68 30.19 -52.24
CA THR A 6 2.21 30.38 -52.13
C THR A 6 1.38 29.74 -53.26
N ALA A 7 0.64 28.69 -52.92
CA ALA A 7 -0.70 28.42 -53.46
C ALA A 7 -1.50 27.56 -52.45
N ALA A 8 -2.68 28.04 -52.10
CA ALA A 8 -3.64 27.47 -51.17
C ALA A 8 -4.99 27.29 -51.89
N VAL A 9 -5.72 26.21 -51.60
CA VAL A 9 -7.19 26.04 -51.74
C VAL A 9 -7.60 24.91 -50.76
N LEU A 10 -8.18 25.18 -49.57
CA LEU A 10 -9.61 25.34 -49.22
C LEU A 10 -10.45 24.03 -49.19
N ALA A 11 -10.81 23.57 -47.98
CA ALA A 11 -12.15 23.08 -47.59
C ALA A 11 -12.19 22.65 -46.10
N ALA A 12 -12.82 23.47 -45.25
CA ALA A 12 -14.02 23.17 -44.46
C ALA A 12 -13.79 22.67 -43.01
N LEU A 13 -13.80 23.63 -42.08
CA LEU A 13 -13.95 23.44 -40.63
C LEU A 13 -15.45 23.41 -40.29
N ALA A 14 -15.89 22.37 -39.59
CA ALA A 14 -17.19 22.35 -38.91
C ALA A 14 -16.99 22.71 -37.43
N VAL A 15 -17.60 23.84 -37.03
CA VAL A 15 -17.63 24.37 -35.67
C VAL A 15 -18.83 23.74 -34.95
N GLY A 16 -18.56 22.98 -33.89
CA GLY A 16 -19.56 22.56 -32.89
C GLY A 16 -19.42 23.46 -31.66
N ALA A 17 -20.46 24.22 -31.36
CA ALA A 17 -20.45 25.35 -30.43
C ALA A 17 -20.29 24.95 -28.95
N CYS A 18 -19.44 25.70 -28.25
CA CYS A 18 -19.51 25.91 -26.81
C CYS A 18 -20.78 26.68 -26.46
N THR A 19 -21.54 26.22 -25.45
CA THR A 19 -22.48 27.06 -24.71
C THR A 19 -21.86 27.44 -23.37
N THR A 20 -21.76 28.75 -23.15
CA THR A 20 -21.18 29.41 -22.00
C THR A 20 -22.06 29.32 -20.76
N GLN A 21 -21.40 29.24 -19.60
CA GLN A 21 -21.96 29.52 -18.28
C GLN A 21 -22.51 30.96 -18.23
N GLU A 22 -23.82 31.16 -18.29
CA GLU A 22 -24.50 32.39 -17.85
C GLU A 22 -26.03 32.23 -17.97
N GLU A 23 -26.67 31.33 -17.19
CA GLU A 23 -28.14 31.38 -16.97
C GLU A 23 -28.65 30.41 -15.88
N VAL A 24 -28.06 30.42 -14.67
CA VAL A 24 -28.74 29.84 -13.47
C VAL A 24 -28.38 30.63 -12.20
N ALA A 25 -28.32 31.96 -12.29
CA ALA A 25 -28.08 32.83 -11.14
C ALA A 25 -29.26 33.79 -10.98
N GLN A 26 -30.40 33.27 -10.51
CA GLN A 26 -31.46 34.06 -9.86
C GLN A 26 -32.56 33.13 -9.33
N GLN A 27 -32.38 32.66 -8.10
CA GLN A 27 -33.49 32.35 -7.19
C GLN A 27 -32.96 32.38 -5.76
N GLU A 28 -33.51 33.28 -4.94
CA GLU A 28 -33.20 33.43 -3.52
C GLU A 28 -33.47 32.14 -2.74
N PRO A 29 -32.71 31.86 -1.66
CA PRO A 29 -32.91 30.66 -0.86
C PRO A 29 -34.21 30.77 -0.06
N ALA A 30 -35.18 29.94 -0.40
CA ALA A 30 -36.34 29.70 0.45
C ALA A 30 -35.86 29.10 1.78
N LYS A 31 -36.28 29.72 2.89
CA LYS A 31 -36.14 29.18 4.24
C LYS A 31 -36.87 27.83 4.30
N THR A 32 -36.15 26.74 4.52
CA THR A 32 -36.76 25.45 4.85
C THR A 32 -36.40 25.07 6.27
N GLU A 33 -37.41 25.15 7.13
CA GLU A 33 -37.40 24.62 8.47
C GLU A 33 -37.20 23.10 8.48
N LYS A 34 -36.65 22.63 9.59
CA LYS A 34 -36.39 21.24 9.96
C LYS A 34 -37.53 20.29 9.56
N ALA A 35 -37.18 19.28 8.78
CA ALA A 35 -37.83 17.97 8.82
C ALA A 35 -36.77 16.91 8.49
N HIS A 36 -36.11 16.37 9.51
CA HIS A 36 -35.49 15.06 9.41
C HIS A 36 -36.63 14.04 9.23
N ALA A 37 -36.93 13.69 7.98
CA ALA A 37 -37.68 12.49 7.72
C ALA A 37 -36.76 11.31 8.03
N GLU A 38 -37.07 10.57 9.09
CA GLU A 38 -36.53 9.25 9.35
C GLU A 38 -36.59 8.43 8.05
N ALA A 39 -35.44 7.93 7.62
CA ALA A 39 -35.40 6.94 6.56
C ALA A 39 -36.30 5.76 6.96
N PRO A 40 -37.05 5.14 6.03
CA PRO A 40 -37.99 4.10 6.37
C PRO A 40 -37.28 2.97 7.12
N VAL A 41 -37.67 2.79 8.38
CA VAL A 41 -37.43 1.56 9.12
C VAL A 41 -38.12 0.44 8.34
N GLY A 42 -37.33 -0.48 7.80
CA GLY A 42 -37.82 -1.74 7.24
C GLY A 42 -37.80 -1.84 5.73
N THR A 43 -36.61 -1.92 5.14
CA THR A 43 -36.38 -2.88 4.06
C THR A 43 -35.82 -4.15 4.69
N LYS A 44 -36.53 -5.26 4.49
CA LYS A 44 -36.11 -6.59 4.92
C LYS A 44 -34.67 -6.85 4.49
N MET A 45 -33.88 -7.22 5.50
CA MET A 45 -32.73 -8.11 5.51
C MET A 45 -32.47 -8.83 4.18
N TYR A 46 -31.20 -8.97 3.81
CA TYR A 46 -30.78 -10.10 3.00
C TYR A 46 -30.96 -11.38 3.83
N GLY A 47 -32.21 -11.80 4.04
CA GLY A 47 -32.57 -13.20 4.17
C GLY A 47 -32.65 -13.80 2.77
N GLY A 48 -31.60 -13.56 1.96
CA GLY A 48 -31.44 -14.33 0.75
C GLY A 48 -31.44 -15.79 1.18
N PRO A 49 -32.16 -16.68 0.47
CA PRO A 49 -31.93 -18.11 0.69
C PRO A 49 -30.41 -18.33 0.55
N GLU A 50 -29.86 -19.42 1.10
CA GLU A 50 -28.77 -20.08 0.38
C GLU A 50 -29.25 -20.10 -1.07
N VAL A 51 -28.71 -19.24 -1.92
CA VAL A 51 -29.05 -19.30 -3.32
C VAL A 51 -28.45 -20.64 -3.64
N THR A 52 -29.30 -21.67 -3.74
CA THR A 52 -29.01 -22.83 -4.56
C THR A 52 -28.78 -22.22 -5.92
N THR A 53 -27.56 -21.73 -6.13
CA THR A 53 -27.09 -21.25 -7.40
C THR A 53 -27.29 -22.48 -8.24
N ASP A 54 -28.23 -22.39 -9.16
CA ASP A 54 -28.43 -23.47 -10.08
C ASP A 54 -27.09 -23.62 -10.77
N THR A 55 -26.33 -24.65 -10.40
CA THR A 55 -24.98 -24.89 -10.91
C THR A 55 -25.02 -25.24 -12.40
N SER A 56 -26.22 -25.35 -12.97
CA SER A 56 -26.46 -25.39 -14.42
C SER A 56 -26.61 -24.01 -15.09
N LYS A 57 -26.65 -22.92 -14.32
CA LYS A 57 -26.81 -21.52 -14.80
C LYS A 57 -25.80 -20.58 -14.13
N PRO A 58 -24.50 -20.74 -14.40
CA PRO A 58 -23.50 -19.81 -13.90
C PRO A 58 -23.69 -18.41 -14.46
N LYS A 59 -23.21 -17.40 -13.71
CA LYS A 59 -23.28 -15.98 -14.11
C LYS A 59 -22.30 -15.64 -15.23
N ASN A 60 -21.12 -16.26 -15.24
CA ASN A 60 -20.01 -16.00 -16.16
C ASN A 60 -19.35 -17.31 -16.59
N ASP A 61 -18.73 -17.33 -17.77
CA ASP A 61 -17.88 -18.42 -18.26
C ASP A 61 -16.62 -18.59 -17.39
N TYR A 62 -16.04 -17.46 -17.00
CA TYR A 62 -14.87 -17.39 -16.13
C TYR A 62 -15.09 -16.30 -15.07
N ASN A 63 -14.52 -16.52 -13.88
CA ASN A 63 -14.46 -15.53 -12.82
C ASN A 63 -13.00 -15.18 -12.55
N ILE A 64 -12.71 -13.89 -12.39
CA ILE A 64 -11.36 -13.39 -12.13
C ILE A 64 -11.38 -12.75 -10.73
N THR A 65 -10.57 -13.28 -9.82
CA THR A 65 -10.34 -12.64 -8.52
C THR A 65 -9.25 -11.61 -8.67
N ILE A 66 -9.38 -10.46 -8.02
CA ILE A 66 -8.37 -9.41 -8.03
C ILE A 66 -8.01 -9.09 -6.59
N ASN A 67 -6.76 -9.37 -6.25
CA ASN A 67 -6.17 -9.21 -4.94
C ASN A 67 -4.94 -8.31 -5.05
N TYR A 68 -4.44 -7.91 -3.89
CA TYR A 68 -3.23 -7.11 -3.73
C TYR A 68 -2.53 -7.58 -2.46
N GLU A 69 -1.21 -7.46 -2.36
CA GLU A 69 -0.51 -7.78 -1.12
C GLU A 69 -0.73 -6.63 -0.13
N LEU A 70 -1.41 -6.90 1.00
CA LEU A 70 -1.77 -5.92 2.05
C LEU A 70 -0.54 -5.17 2.67
N GLY A 71 0.68 -5.45 2.25
CA GLY A 71 1.94 -5.01 2.85
C GLY A 71 2.45 -3.59 2.57
N MET A 72 1.97 -2.84 1.56
CA MET A 72 2.63 -1.58 1.13
C MET A 72 1.67 -0.47 0.62
N HIS A 73 0.62 -0.15 1.38
CA HIS A 73 -0.40 0.83 0.97
C HIS A 73 -0.11 2.27 1.36
N CYS A 74 1.09 2.57 1.84
CA CYS A 74 1.49 3.93 2.16
C CYS A 74 2.54 4.38 1.14
N THR A 75 2.15 5.25 0.22
CA THR A 75 3.15 5.99 -0.56
C THR A 75 3.63 7.10 0.37
N GLY A 76 4.90 7.09 0.76
CA GLY A 76 5.39 8.20 1.57
C GLY A 76 5.29 9.51 0.81
N PHE A 77 5.10 10.57 1.57
CA PHE A 77 4.59 11.84 1.07
C PHE A 77 5.59 12.60 0.17
N ASP A 78 6.91 12.38 0.33
CA ASP A 78 7.92 13.12 -0.44
C ASP A 78 9.31 12.46 -0.49
N PHE A 79 9.55 11.70 -1.56
CA PHE A 79 10.83 11.03 -1.81
C PHE A 79 12.00 11.97 -2.06
N THR A 80 11.79 13.28 -2.25
CA THR A 80 12.91 14.20 -2.43
C THR A 80 13.64 14.49 -1.13
N TYR A 81 13.04 14.29 0.05
CA TYR A 81 13.69 14.48 1.35
C TYR A 81 13.94 13.15 2.06
N CYS A 82 12.87 12.44 2.40
CA CYS A 82 12.92 11.15 3.06
C CYS A 82 11.58 10.44 2.90
N CYS A 83 11.61 9.11 2.92
CA CYS A 83 10.39 8.33 2.79
C CYS A 83 10.48 7.04 3.60
N VAL A 84 9.38 6.72 4.28
CA VAL A 84 9.28 5.52 5.14
C VAL A 84 9.27 4.25 4.30
N LEU A 85 8.59 4.23 3.16
CA LEU A 85 8.48 3.05 2.28
C LEU A 85 8.41 3.49 0.81
N PRO A 86 9.07 2.76 -0.13
CA PRO A 86 8.88 2.99 -1.55
C PRO A 86 7.43 2.73 -1.99
N PRO A 87 6.97 3.33 -3.11
CA PRO A 87 5.67 2.99 -3.66
C PRO A 87 5.74 1.56 -4.19
N TYR A 88 4.88 0.69 -3.68
CA TYR A 88 4.84 -0.70 -4.10
C TYR A 88 3.45 -1.27 -3.89
N ASN A 89 2.81 -1.67 -4.97
CA ASN A 89 1.52 -2.36 -4.93
C ASN A 89 1.51 -3.39 -6.07
N SER A 90 0.64 -4.38 -6.01
CA SER A 90 0.56 -5.36 -7.11
C SER A 90 -0.87 -5.64 -7.48
N VAL A 91 -1.04 -6.13 -8.71
CA VAL A 91 -2.26 -6.79 -9.12
C VAL A 91 -1.99 -8.27 -9.05
N GLN A 92 -2.63 -8.97 -8.11
CA GLN A 92 -2.62 -10.43 -8.04
C GLN A 92 -3.99 -10.95 -8.47
N SER A 93 -4.01 -12.04 -9.21
CA SER A 93 -5.25 -12.57 -9.77
C SER A 93 -5.24 -14.07 -9.86
N GLN A 94 -6.43 -14.66 -9.78
CA GLN A 94 -6.68 -16.04 -10.15
C GLN A 94 -7.87 -16.07 -11.09
N ILE A 95 -7.77 -16.90 -12.13
CA ILE A 95 -8.85 -17.09 -13.08
C ILE A 95 -9.45 -18.48 -12.86
N VAL A 96 -10.76 -18.50 -12.65
CA VAL A 96 -11.53 -19.72 -12.40
C VAL A 96 -12.53 -19.90 -13.52
N LYS A 97 -12.37 -20.96 -14.30
CA LYS A 97 -13.38 -21.41 -15.25
C LYS A 97 -14.58 -21.97 -14.50
N THR A 98 -15.75 -21.47 -14.85
CA THR A 98 -16.97 -21.90 -14.18
C THR A 98 -17.38 -23.30 -14.64
N ALA A 99 -17.85 -24.11 -13.69
CA ALA A 99 -18.40 -25.42 -13.99
C ALA A 99 -19.73 -25.29 -14.75
N THR A 100 -19.87 -26.02 -15.85
CA THR A 100 -21.15 -26.22 -16.54
C THR A 100 -21.66 -27.63 -16.28
N GLY A 101 -22.55 -27.77 -15.29
CA GLY A 101 -23.28 -28.99 -14.99
C GLY A 101 -23.08 -29.55 -13.57
N LYS A 102 -24.11 -30.25 -13.07
CA LYS A 102 -24.28 -30.69 -11.67
C LYS A 102 -23.17 -31.56 -11.06
N LYS A 103 -22.24 -32.09 -11.86
CA LYS A 103 -21.15 -32.98 -11.42
C LYS A 103 -19.76 -32.49 -11.82
N LYS A 104 -19.64 -31.25 -12.29
CA LYS A 104 -18.34 -30.65 -12.63
C LYS A 104 -17.97 -29.65 -11.55
N TYR A 105 -16.67 -29.53 -11.29
CA TYR A 105 -16.12 -28.54 -10.38
C TYR A 105 -15.56 -27.36 -11.18
N PRO A 106 -15.58 -26.14 -10.61
CA PRO A 106 -14.82 -25.03 -11.16
C PRO A 106 -13.34 -25.41 -11.27
N GLU A 107 -12.66 -24.86 -12.27
CA GLU A 107 -11.26 -25.17 -12.57
C GLU A 107 -10.45 -23.88 -12.49
N MET A 108 -9.42 -23.86 -11.65
CA MET A 108 -8.45 -22.77 -11.66
C MET A 108 -7.56 -22.93 -12.89
N LEU A 109 -7.46 -21.89 -13.71
CA LEU A 109 -6.67 -21.94 -14.94
C LEU A 109 -5.24 -21.47 -14.68
N GLU A 110 -4.32 -22.24 -15.23
CA GLU A 110 -2.89 -22.00 -15.19
C GLU A 110 -2.37 -21.51 -16.54
N ALA A 111 -1.08 -21.19 -16.59
CA ALA A 111 -0.44 -20.79 -17.83
C ALA A 111 -0.07 -21.97 -18.73
N ASP A 112 0.19 -21.65 -20.00
CA ASP A 112 0.95 -22.51 -20.91
C ASP A 112 2.34 -22.79 -20.32
N GLU A 113 2.73 -24.07 -20.26
CA GLU A 113 4.05 -24.51 -19.78
C GLU A 113 5.22 -23.78 -20.48
N LYS A 114 5.02 -23.36 -21.74
CA LYS A 114 6.03 -22.70 -22.58
C LYS A 114 5.91 -21.17 -22.58
N ASP A 115 4.78 -20.63 -22.13
CA ASP A 115 4.53 -19.19 -22.09
C ASP A 115 3.75 -18.81 -20.83
N PRO A 116 4.44 -18.40 -19.75
CA PRO A 116 3.81 -18.03 -18.49
C PRO A 116 2.92 -16.78 -18.59
N GLY A 117 2.90 -16.07 -19.74
CA GLY A 117 1.99 -14.96 -19.99
C GLY A 117 0.66 -15.38 -20.62
N VAL A 118 0.46 -16.66 -20.93
CA VAL A 118 -0.73 -17.15 -21.66
C VAL A 118 -1.53 -18.13 -20.82
N VAL A 119 -2.79 -17.80 -20.54
CA VAL A 119 -3.78 -18.70 -19.92
C VAL A 119 -4.25 -19.72 -20.96
N VAL A 120 -4.40 -20.98 -20.57
CA VAL A 120 -4.92 -22.04 -21.45
C VAL A 120 -6.23 -22.65 -20.94
N ASP A 121 -7.22 -22.76 -21.84
CA ASP A 121 -8.42 -23.60 -21.66
C ASP A 121 -8.61 -24.49 -22.89
N GLY A 122 -8.06 -25.70 -22.82
CA GLY A 122 -8.02 -26.63 -23.95
C GLY A 122 -7.24 -26.06 -25.13
N LYS A 123 -7.95 -25.67 -26.20
CA LYS A 123 -7.35 -25.03 -27.38
C LYS A 123 -7.40 -23.50 -27.34
N LYS A 124 -8.14 -22.92 -26.40
CA LYS A 124 -8.27 -21.47 -26.27
C LYS A 124 -7.04 -20.94 -25.55
N ARG A 125 -6.52 -19.83 -26.04
CA ARG A 125 -5.33 -19.16 -25.51
C ARG A 125 -5.71 -17.72 -25.18
N PHE A 126 -5.44 -17.31 -23.95
CA PHE A 126 -5.79 -15.97 -23.48
C PHE A 126 -4.61 -15.28 -22.82
N LYS A 127 -4.73 -13.98 -22.60
CA LYS A 127 -3.89 -13.22 -21.68
C LYS A 127 -4.79 -12.45 -20.72
N LEU A 128 -4.24 -12.14 -19.54
CA LEU A 128 -4.91 -11.29 -18.57
C LEU A 128 -4.37 -9.87 -18.72
N ALA A 129 -5.07 -9.03 -19.46
CA ALA A 129 -4.77 -7.61 -19.52
C ALA A 129 -5.19 -6.96 -18.19
N TYR A 130 -4.42 -6.00 -17.70
CA TYR A 130 -4.80 -5.23 -16.52
C TYR A 130 -4.59 -3.73 -16.73
N GLY A 131 -5.21 -2.95 -15.86
CA GLY A 131 -4.98 -1.52 -15.79
C GLY A 131 -5.68 -0.91 -14.60
N PHE A 132 -5.60 0.42 -14.53
CA PHE A 132 -6.14 1.23 -13.44
C PHE A 132 -7.09 2.27 -14.01
N VAL A 133 -8.12 2.60 -13.25
CA VAL A 133 -9.01 3.71 -13.56
C VAL A 133 -8.31 4.99 -13.13
N ASP A 134 -8.04 5.88 -14.09
CA ASP A 134 -7.48 7.20 -13.82
C ASP A 134 -6.12 7.16 -13.07
N ASN A 135 -5.30 6.13 -13.28
CA ASN A 135 -3.95 6.07 -12.68
C ASN A 135 -2.96 5.29 -13.57
N THR A 136 -2.61 5.89 -14.71
CA THR A 136 -1.87 5.20 -15.77
C THR A 136 -0.35 5.39 -15.71
N TYR A 137 0.13 6.28 -14.85
CA TYR A 137 1.54 6.57 -14.58
C TYR A 137 1.71 7.11 -13.15
N SER A 138 2.94 7.13 -12.64
CA SER A 138 3.26 7.67 -11.31
C SER A 138 4.33 8.75 -11.34
N GLU A 139 5.36 8.60 -12.17
CA GLU A 139 6.43 9.59 -12.23
C GLU A 139 5.98 10.91 -12.85
N GLY A 140 6.51 12.02 -12.34
CA GLY A 140 6.33 13.34 -12.93
C GLY A 140 5.50 14.25 -12.04
N ASN A 141 4.20 14.36 -12.34
CA ASN A 141 3.27 15.27 -11.67
C ASN A 141 2.46 14.63 -10.53
N LYS A 142 2.72 13.36 -10.19
CA LYS A 142 2.11 12.67 -9.05
C LYS A 142 3.15 12.33 -8.00
N LEU A 143 4.31 11.90 -8.46
CA LEU A 143 5.43 11.50 -7.63
C LEU A 143 6.75 11.89 -8.28
N LYS A 144 7.73 12.21 -7.45
CA LYS A 144 9.14 12.28 -7.84
C LYS A 144 9.84 11.06 -7.27
N TYR A 145 10.18 10.08 -8.09
CA TYR A 145 10.81 8.83 -7.64
C TYR A 145 11.99 8.45 -8.54
N TRP A 146 11.78 8.38 -9.85
CA TRP A 146 12.85 8.17 -10.83
C TRP A 146 13.64 9.45 -11.14
N ASP A 147 13.01 10.62 -11.10
CA ASP A 147 13.66 11.92 -11.33
C ASP A 147 14.46 12.40 -10.11
N VAL A 148 14.42 11.68 -8.98
CA VAL A 148 15.17 12.03 -7.78
C VAL A 148 16.53 11.33 -7.81
N PRO A 149 17.63 12.07 -8.01
CA PRO A 149 18.95 11.46 -8.04
C PRO A 149 19.33 10.90 -6.67
N TYR A 150 20.12 9.82 -6.69
CA TYR A 150 20.65 9.19 -5.48
C TYR A 150 22.00 8.54 -5.83
N ASP A 151 23.08 8.91 -5.15
CA ASP A 151 24.42 8.36 -5.35
C ASP A 151 24.49 6.96 -4.71
N VAL A 152 24.19 5.94 -5.51
CA VAL A 152 24.07 4.55 -5.03
C VAL A 152 25.44 4.00 -4.63
N ASN A 153 26.50 4.44 -5.31
CA ASN A 153 27.85 3.92 -5.12
C ASN A 153 28.75 4.81 -4.22
N GLY A 154 28.32 6.03 -3.90
CA GLY A 154 28.99 6.96 -3.00
C GLY A 154 30.19 7.68 -3.62
N ASN A 155 30.26 7.83 -4.94
CA ASN A 155 31.40 8.44 -5.64
C ASN A 155 31.27 9.97 -5.85
N GLY A 156 30.17 10.57 -5.39
CA GLY A 156 29.87 12.00 -5.50
C GLY A 156 29.37 12.43 -6.88
N LYS A 157 28.95 11.49 -7.73
CA LYS A 157 28.35 11.75 -9.06
C LYS A 157 27.10 10.91 -9.22
N TYR A 158 26.19 11.40 -10.05
CA TYR A 158 25.01 10.64 -10.45
C TYR A 158 25.25 10.07 -11.85
N GLU A 159 25.43 8.76 -11.91
CA GLU A 159 25.54 8.01 -13.16
C GLU A 159 24.14 7.71 -13.72
N LYS A 160 24.11 7.03 -14.88
CA LYS A 160 22.85 6.57 -15.46
C LYS A 160 22.17 5.60 -14.49
N ASP A 161 20.86 5.75 -14.33
CA ASP A 161 20.01 4.91 -13.48
C ASP A 161 20.27 5.08 -11.95
N GLU A 162 21.14 6.00 -11.53
CA GLU A 162 21.34 6.37 -10.12
C GLU A 162 20.24 7.34 -9.64
N ASN A 163 19.15 6.73 -9.16
CA ASN A 163 17.98 7.42 -8.63
C ASN A 163 17.36 6.65 -7.46
N VAL A 164 16.42 7.28 -6.76
CA VAL A 164 15.74 6.70 -5.60
C VAL A 164 15.04 5.38 -5.95
N ALA A 165 14.39 5.28 -7.11
CA ALA A 165 13.69 4.07 -7.53
C ALA A 165 14.59 2.83 -7.64
N ASN A 166 15.79 3.02 -8.16
CA ASN A 166 16.79 1.96 -8.25
C ASN A 166 17.52 1.72 -6.91
N ALA A 167 17.71 2.77 -6.11
CA ALA A 167 18.41 2.69 -4.83
C ALA A 167 17.72 1.75 -3.84
N TYR A 168 16.39 1.69 -3.80
CA TYR A 168 15.65 0.86 -2.83
C TYR A 168 15.92 -0.64 -2.97
N PHE A 169 16.20 -1.14 -4.19
CA PHE A 169 16.18 -2.58 -4.48
C PHE A 169 17.57 -3.20 -4.70
N THR A 170 18.65 -2.45 -4.45
CA THR A 170 20.04 -2.89 -4.66
C THR A 170 20.48 -4.09 -3.82
N HIS A 171 19.68 -4.49 -2.82
CA HIS A 171 19.89 -5.68 -2.01
C HIS A 171 19.30 -6.94 -2.64
N LEU A 172 18.36 -6.81 -3.58
CA LEU A 172 17.72 -7.92 -4.27
C LEU A 172 18.52 -8.35 -5.51
N TYR A 173 18.55 -9.65 -5.79
CA TYR A 173 19.21 -10.20 -6.97
C TYR A 173 18.59 -11.50 -7.46
N VAL A 174 18.87 -11.83 -8.72
CA VAL A 174 18.58 -13.11 -9.36
C VAL A 174 19.84 -13.70 -9.98
N TYR A 175 19.83 -15.01 -10.22
CA TYR A 175 20.89 -15.68 -11.00
C TYR A 175 20.51 -15.89 -12.46
N LYS A 176 19.21 -16.05 -12.74
CA LYS A 176 18.71 -16.34 -14.10
C LYS A 176 17.31 -15.81 -14.34
N ASP A 177 16.39 -16.13 -13.43
CA ASP A 177 14.96 -15.86 -13.59
C ASP A 177 14.29 -15.62 -12.22
N LEU A 178 13.03 -15.22 -12.25
CA LEU A 178 12.19 -15.01 -11.07
C LEU A 178 11.64 -16.32 -10.47
N LYS A 179 12.16 -17.49 -10.87
CA LYS A 179 11.78 -18.80 -10.28
C LYS A 179 12.78 -19.28 -9.23
N GLY A 180 13.71 -18.42 -8.83
CA GLY A 180 14.82 -18.75 -7.93
C GLY A 180 15.84 -19.71 -8.57
N THR A 181 15.97 -19.72 -9.90
CA THR A 181 16.92 -20.64 -10.55
C THR A 181 18.36 -20.18 -10.33
N ASN A 182 19.19 -20.98 -9.66
CA ASN A 182 20.64 -20.81 -9.51
C ASN A 182 21.41 -21.93 -10.23
N PRO A 183 21.69 -21.80 -11.56
CA PRO A 183 22.20 -22.90 -12.37
C PRO A 183 23.57 -23.43 -11.95
N LYS A 184 24.40 -22.55 -11.37
CA LYS A 184 25.77 -22.87 -10.96
C LYS A 184 25.88 -23.28 -9.49
N ASN A 185 24.76 -23.28 -8.76
CA ASN A 185 24.72 -23.52 -7.31
C ASN A 185 25.80 -22.75 -6.55
N THR A 186 25.88 -21.44 -6.79
CA THR A 186 26.95 -20.57 -6.31
C THR A 186 26.41 -19.42 -5.47
N SER A 187 27.28 -18.75 -4.71
CA SER A 187 27.02 -17.49 -4.02
C SER A 187 27.90 -16.34 -4.54
N ALA A 188 28.68 -16.57 -5.61
CA ALA A 188 29.61 -15.56 -6.14
C ALA A 188 28.89 -14.34 -6.72
N ASP A 189 29.27 -13.13 -6.28
CA ASP A 189 28.60 -11.88 -6.69
C ASP A 189 28.62 -11.61 -8.19
N LYS A 190 29.67 -12.04 -8.90
CA LYS A 190 29.77 -11.90 -10.37
C LYS A 190 28.70 -12.67 -11.15
N GLU A 191 28.06 -13.65 -10.51
CA GLU A 191 27.01 -14.48 -11.08
C GLU A 191 25.60 -13.98 -10.70
N LYS A 192 25.53 -12.96 -9.82
CA LYS A 192 24.29 -12.31 -9.39
C LYS A 192 24.00 -11.13 -10.33
N ALA A 193 22.73 -10.97 -10.69
CA ALA A 193 22.21 -9.78 -11.32
C ALA A 193 21.35 -9.02 -10.31
N PHE A 194 21.88 -7.92 -9.79
CA PHE A 194 21.24 -7.07 -8.78
C PHE A 194 20.21 -6.13 -9.41
N VAL A 195 19.04 -6.07 -8.78
CA VAL A 195 17.97 -5.14 -9.13
C VAL A 195 18.40 -3.71 -8.82
N GLY A 196 17.93 -2.75 -9.61
CA GLY A 196 18.24 -1.33 -9.49
C GLY A 196 19.39 -0.88 -10.38
N MET A 197 20.57 -1.52 -10.27
CA MET A 197 21.76 -1.07 -11.02
C MET A 197 22.09 -1.93 -12.23
N GLN A 198 22.15 -3.27 -12.07
CA GLN A 198 22.42 -4.17 -13.20
C GLN A 198 21.14 -4.51 -13.96
N ILE A 199 20.02 -4.59 -13.22
CA ILE A 199 18.67 -4.68 -13.76
C ILE A 199 17.93 -3.41 -13.31
N PRO A 200 18.03 -2.30 -14.05
CA PRO A 200 17.35 -1.07 -13.68
C PRO A 200 15.84 -1.25 -13.72
N VAL A 201 15.16 -0.65 -12.74
CA VAL A 201 13.69 -0.59 -12.65
C VAL A 201 13.22 0.47 -13.63
N PRO A 202 12.51 0.09 -14.72
CA PRO A 202 12.01 1.07 -15.68
C PRO A 202 11.01 2.01 -15.01
N ARG A 203 10.89 3.22 -15.56
CA ARG A 203 9.89 4.20 -15.10
C ARG A 203 8.49 3.60 -15.16
N ASP A 204 7.67 3.84 -14.12
CA ASP A 204 6.30 3.36 -14.00
C ASP A 204 6.16 1.82 -14.08
N ASN A 205 7.22 1.09 -13.69
CA ASN A 205 7.26 -0.36 -13.60
C ASN A 205 7.68 -0.81 -12.21
N GLY A 206 7.34 -2.05 -11.87
CA GLY A 206 7.83 -2.67 -10.63
C GLY A 206 9.24 -3.24 -10.72
N PRO A 207 9.85 -3.60 -9.58
CA PRO A 207 11.26 -3.98 -9.49
C PRO A 207 11.63 -5.28 -10.22
N ALA A 208 10.65 -6.05 -10.69
CA ALA A 208 10.84 -7.19 -11.57
C ALA A 208 11.14 -6.81 -13.04
N GLY A 209 11.06 -5.51 -13.37
CA GLY A 209 10.85 -4.93 -14.71
C GLY A 209 11.54 -5.56 -15.92
N ALA A 210 12.84 -5.91 -15.87
CA ALA A 210 13.52 -6.49 -17.04
C ALA A 210 13.29 -8.01 -17.20
N ALA A 211 13.01 -8.71 -16.10
CA ALA A 211 12.78 -10.16 -16.11
C ALA A 211 11.31 -10.48 -16.47
N VAL A 212 10.37 -9.68 -15.98
CA VAL A 212 8.96 -9.68 -16.39
C VAL A 212 8.40 -8.25 -16.29
N PRO A 213 8.19 -7.55 -17.43
CA PRO A 213 7.65 -6.20 -17.41
C PRO A 213 6.29 -6.12 -16.75
N SER A 214 6.15 -5.25 -15.74
CA SER A 214 4.87 -4.93 -15.09
C SER A 214 4.62 -3.42 -15.23
N PRO A 215 4.21 -2.95 -16.42
CA PRO A 215 3.95 -1.54 -16.64
C PRO A 215 2.57 -1.16 -16.13
N MET A 216 2.43 0.03 -15.52
CA MET A 216 1.11 0.54 -15.10
C MET A 216 0.09 0.68 -16.24
N SER A 217 0.55 0.78 -17.49
CA SER A 217 -0.30 0.90 -18.68
C SER A 217 0.03 -0.14 -19.73
N GLY A 218 -1.01 -0.79 -20.27
CA GLY A 218 -0.87 -1.81 -21.33
C GLY A 218 -0.21 -3.12 -20.88
N GLY A 219 -0.17 -3.38 -19.57
CA GLY A 219 0.43 -4.57 -18.98
C GLY A 219 -0.45 -5.82 -19.10
N HIS A 220 0.21 -6.98 -19.06
CA HIS A 220 -0.45 -8.28 -18.89
C HIS A 220 0.09 -8.96 -17.64
N LEU A 221 -0.76 -9.68 -16.90
CA LEU A 221 -0.34 -10.48 -15.77
C LEU A 221 0.46 -11.70 -16.24
N HIS A 222 1.39 -12.16 -15.41
CA HIS A 222 2.17 -13.36 -15.64
C HIS A 222 1.90 -14.39 -14.57
N TYR A 223 1.97 -15.68 -14.91
CA TYR A 223 1.75 -16.75 -13.95
C TYR A 223 3.03 -17.07 -13.18
N THR A 224 2.93 -17.08 -11.86
CA THR A 224 4.06 -17.33 -10.96
C THR A 224 4.50 -18.79 -10.89
N GLY A 225 3.65 -19.72 -11.38
CA GLY A 225 3.94 -21.15 -11.41
C GLY A 225 4.08 -21.78 -10.03
N GLU A 226 4.75 -22.93 -9.95
CA GLU A 226 4.81 -23.75 -8.72
C GLU A 226 5.66 -23.17 -7.58
N LYS A 227 6.57 -22.23 -7.90
CA LYS A 227 7.52 -21.67 -6.92
C LYS A 227 7.19 -20.24 -6.48
N GLY A 228 6.24 -19.59 -7.15
CA GLY A 228 6.01 -18.17 -6.95
C GLY A 228 7.04 -17.29 -7.66
N THR A 229 6.88 -15.98 -7.51
CA THR A 229 7.86 -14.98 -7.94
C THR A 229 8.90 -14.84 -6.84
N MET A 230 10.12 -15.30 -7.09
CA MET A 230 11.20 -15.39 -6.10
C MET A 230 12.45 -14.64 -6.54
N VAL A 231 12.99 -13.87 -5.61
CA VAL A 231 14.32 -13.25 -5.70
C VAL A 231 15.17 -13.67 -4.51
N TYR A 232 16.46 -13.37 -4.54
CA TYR A 232 17.34 -13.50 -3.39
C TYR A 232 17.66 -12.13 -2.80
N THR A 233 17.96 -12.07 -1.51
CA THR A 233 18.34 -10.84 -0.82
C THR A 233 19.69 -10.98 -0.12
N LYS A 234 20.39 -9.85 0.08
CA LYS A 234 21.57 -9.79 0.93
C LYS A 234 21.17 -10.01 2.39
N SER A 235 21.94 -10.83 3.09
CA SER A 235 21.74 -11.15 4.50
C SER A 235 23.09 -11.21 5.22
N PRO A 236 23.16 -10.80 6.50
CA PRO A 236 24.42 -10.80 7.26
C PRO A 236 24.88 -12.22 7.65
N VAL A 237 24.02 -13.24 7.57
CA VAL A 237 24.26 -14.57 8.14
C VAL A 237 24.12 -15.71 7.15
N LEU A 238 23.36 -15.52 6.08
CA LEU A 238 23.03 -16.58 5.12
C LEU A 238 23.23 -16.05 3.70
N GLU A 239 23.87 -16.86 2.87
CA GLU A 239 23.91 -16.63 1.43
C GLU A 239 22.59 -17.08 0.79
N ASN A 240 22.23 -16.47 -0.34
CA ASN A 240 21.08 -16.88 -1.15
C ASN A 240 19.77 -17.01 -0.35
N VAL A 241 19.48 -16.05 0.53
CA VAL A 241 18.21 -16.04 1.27
C VAL A 241 17.08 -15.74 0.28
N PRO A 242 16.13 -16.68 0.07
CA PRO A 242 15.04 -16.47 -0.86
C PRO A 242 13.98 -15.55 -0.25
N ILE A 243 13.49 -14.60 -1.03
CA ILE A 243 12.28 -13.81 -0.77
C ILE A 243 11.25 -14.18 -1.82
N VAL A 244 10.11 -14.73 -1.37
CA VAL A 244 8.95 -14.97 -2.22
C VAL A 244 8.13 -13.68 -2.24
N LEU A 245 8.16 -12.99 -3.38
CA LEU A 245 7.44 -11.72 -3.58
C LEU A 245 5.96 -11.97 -3.89
N THR A 246 5.68 -13.04 -4.65
CA THR A 246 4.31 -13.50 -4.95
C THR A 246 4.24 -15.00 -4.75
N ASN A 247 3.18 -15.47 -4.10
CA ASN A 247 2.99 -16.90 -3.86
C ASN A 247 2.80 -17.71 -5.17
N PRO A 248 3.05 -19.02 -5.14
CA PRO A 248 2.75 -19.93 -6.24
C PRO A 248 1.28 -19.87 -6.70
N GLY A 249 1.04 -20.13 -7.99
CA GLY A 249 -0.30 -20.29 -8.53
C GLY A 249 -1.10 -18.98 -8.66
N ILE A 250 -0.40 -17.86 -8.80
CA ILE A 250 -1.00 -16.52 -8.90
C ILE A 250 -0.62 -15.91 -10.25
N TRP A 251 -1.52 -15.12 -10.83
CA TRP A 251 -1.23 -14.24 -11.94
C TRP A 251 -0.91 -12.85 -11.39
N ASP A 252 0.28 -12.31 -11.61
CA ASP A 252 0.69 -11.06 -10.99
C ASP A 252 1.24 -10.00 -11.95
N ALA A 253 1.14 -8.76 -11.50
CA ALA A 253 1.94 -7.62 -11.92
C ALA A 253 2.51 -6.97 -10.65
N LEU A 254 3.79 -7.22 -10.42
CA LEU A 254 4.41 -7.09 -9.11
C LEU A 254 5.05 -5.72 -8.89
N GLY A 255 4.77 -5.10 -7.74
CA GLY A 255 5.49 -3.94 -7.23
C GLY A 255 5.36 -2.67 -8.05
N LEU A 256 4.19 -2.47 -8.64
CA LEU A 256 3.76 -1.26 -9.33
C LEU A 256 3.85 -0.03 -8.40
N PRO A 257 4.40 1.08 -8.89
CA PRO A 257 4.66 2.28 -8.10
C PRO A 257 3.40 3.14 -7.93
N LEU A 258 2.25 2.56 -7.57
CA LEU A 258 0.99 3.32 -7.51
C LEU A 258 1.09 4.51 -6.56
N THR A 259 0.25 5.53 -6.78
CA THR A 259 0.12 6.71 -5.92
C THR A 259 -1.36 6.96 -5.62
N PRO A 260 -1.71 7.65 -4.53
CA PRO A 260 -3.10 8.05 -4.27
C PRO A 260 -3.58 9.21 -5.16
N PHE A 261 -2.72 9.75 -6.02
CA PHE A 261 -3.10 10.83 -6.95
C PHE A 261 -3.45 10.26 -8.32
N THR A 262 -4.65 10.58 -8.78
CA THR A 262 -5.14 10.14 -10.09
C THR A 262 -4.55 10.96 -11.24
N ASP A 263 -4.66 10.50 -12.48
CA ASP A 263 -4.22 11.23 -13.68
C ASP A 263 -4.92 12.59 -13.76
N ARG A 264 -6.22 12.64 -13.43
CA ARG A 264 -6.97 13.90 -13.32
C ARG A 264 -6.45 14.82 -12.22
N THR A 265 -6.16 14.29 -11.03
CA THR A 265 -5.56 15.09 -9.94
C THR A 265 -4.19 15.64 -10.34
N ALA A 266 -3.38 14.84 -11.05
CA ALA A 266 -2.06 15.20 -11.55
C ALA A 266 -2.06 16.28 -12.64
N ALA A 267 -3.21 16.64 -13.19
CA ALA A 267 -3.35 17.81 -14.06
C ALA A 267 -3.12 19.13 -13.30
N LYS A 268 -3.20 19.10 -11.97
CA LYS A 268 -2.80 20.21 -11.09
C LYS A 268 -1.28 20.30 -10.99
N ASP A 269 -0.78 21.48 -10.63
CA ASP A 269 0.60 21.64 -10.18
C ASP A 269 0.76 20.90 -8.85
N LEU A 270 1.81 20.08 -8.72
CA LEU A 270 2.17 19.38 -7.48
C LEU A 270 2.19 20.29 -6.25
N LEU A 271 2.60 21.57 -6.41
CA LEU A 271 2.63 22.53 -5.32
C LEU A 271 1.24 22.92 -4.81
N THR A 272 0.21 22.75 -5.63
CA THR A 272 -1.15 23.22 -5.34
C THR A 272 -2.08 22.10 -4.85
N LEU A 273 -1.61 20.86 -4.77
CA LEU A 273 -2.37 19.73 -4.24
C LEU A 273 -2.79 19.97 -2.79
N VAL A 274 -3.98 19.50 -2.42
CA VAL A 274 -4.52 19.56 -1.05
C VAL A 274 -4.86 18.16 -0.54
N GLU A 275 -5.04 17.99 0.77
CA GLU A 275 -5.34 16.68 1.38
C GLU A 275 -6.57 16.01 0.76
N SER A 276 -7.62 16.77 0.43
CA SER A 276 -8.82 16.25 -0.24
C SER A 276 -8.61 15.78 -1.68
N ASP A 277 -7.41 15.94 -2.25
CA ASP A 277 -7.05 15.40 -3.56
C ASP A 277 -6.59 13.94 -3.51
N ILE A 278 -6.40 13.39 -2.31
CA ILE A 278 -6.06 11.98 -2.10
C ILE A 278 -7.26 11.10 -2.45
N GLN A 279 -7.01 10.12 -3.32
CA GLN A 279 -7.88 8.97 -3.50
C GLN A 279 -7.25 7.78 -2.74
N PRO A 280 -7.82 7.37 -1.59
CA PRO A 280 -7.17 6.41 -0.70
C PRO A 280 -7.22 4.94 -1.17
N PHE A 281 -7.50 4.74 -2.45
CA PHE A 281 -7.53 3.47 -3.14
C PHE A 281 -7.32 3.69 -4.64
N GLN A 282 -6.92 2.65 -5.35
CA GLN A 282 -6.94 2.58 -6.80
C GLN A 282 -7.93 1.52 -7.24
N GLU A 283 -8.83 1.87 -8.15
CA GLU A 283 -9.63 0.88 -8.83
C GLU A 283 -8.80 0.29 -9.97
N ASN A 284 -8.62 -1.02 -9.93
CA ASN A 284 -7.93 -1.77 -10.97
C ASN A 284 -8.89 -2.74 -11.64
N TRP A 285 -8.64 -3.03 -12.91
CA TRP A 285 -9.41 -3.99 -13.68
C TRP A 285 -8.48 -5.07 -14.24
N VAL A 286 -9.02 -6.27 -14.37
CA VAL A 286 -8.37 -7.38 -15.08
C VAL A 286 -9.37 -7.93 -16.09
N SER A 287 -8.91 -8.07 -17.34
CA SER A 287 -9.72 -8.48 -18.47
C SER A 287 -9.09 -9.64 -19.22
N LEU A 288 -9.93 -10.61 -19.60
CA LEU A 288 -9.50 -11.72 -20.43
C LEU A 288 -9.52 -11.31 -21.91
N VAL A 289 -8.35 -11.41 -22.56
CA VAL A 289 -8.19 -11.12 -23.99
C VAL A 289 -7.66 -12.33 -24.74
N ASP A 290 -8.03 -12.47 -26.01
CA ASP A 290 -7.47 -13.49 -26.91
C ASP A 290 -5.95 -13.28 -27.08
N ALA A 291 -5.17 -14.34 -26.91
CA ALA A 291 -3.71 -14.22 -26.82
C ALA A 291 -3.04 -13.75 -28.11
N ASP A 292 -3.63 -14.06 -29.27
CA ASP A 292 -3.05 -13.76 -30.58
C ASP A 292 -3.56 -12.42 -31.13
N SER A 293 -4.86 -12.16 -31.01
CA SER A 293 -5.50 -10.96 -31.57
C SER A 293 -5.61 -9.78 -30.59
N GLY A 294 -5.46 -10.02 -29.28
CA GLY A 294 -5.64 -9.01 -28.24
C GLY A 294 -7.09 -8.53 -28.06
N LYS A 295 -8.06 -9.17 -28.74
CA LYS A 295 -9.47 -8.79 -28.65
C LYS A 295 -10.09 -9.27 -27.33
N PRO A 296 -11.03 -8.53 -26.73
CA PRO A 296 -11.72 -8.97 -25.52
C PRO A 296 -12.44 -10.31 -25.73
N VAL A 297 -12.31 -11.21 -24.76
CA VAL A 297 -13.11 -12.43 -24.72
C VAL A 297 -14.51 -12.07 -24.23
N ILE A 298 -15.52 -12.46 -25.01
CA ILE A 298 -16.92 -12.17 -24.70
C ILE A 298 -17.50 -13.35 -23.92
N ASP A 299 -18.08 -13.01 -22.77
CA ASP A 299 -18.80 -13.92 -21.90
C ASP A 299 -20.08 -14.44 -22.58
N SER A 300 -20.26 -15.75 -22.62
CA SER A 300 -21.40 -16.38 -23.28
C SER A 300 -22.73 -16.12 -22.56
N HIS A 301 -22.69 -15.80 -21.27
CA HIS A 301 -23.87 -15.58 -20.44
C HIS A 301 -24.39 -14.13 -20.49
N SER A 302 -23.48 -13.16 -20.44
CA SER A 302 -23.81 -11.73 -20.39
C SER A 302 -23.64 -11.00 -21.72
N GLY A 303 -22.93 -11.59 -22.69
CA GLY A 303 -22.61 -10.96 -23.98
C GLY A 303 -21.63 -9.78 -23.85
N LYS A 304 -20.96 -9.63 -22.70
CA LYS A 304 -20.02 -8.55 -22.41
C LYS A 304 -18.58 -9.08 -22.34
N PRO A 305 -17.56 -8.22 -22.49
CA PRO A 305 -16.19 -8.58 -22.17
C PRO A 305 -16.07 -9.14 -20.75
N ILE A 306 -15.27 -10.19 -20.59
CA ILE A 306 -14.93 -10.75 -19.29
C ILE A 306 -13.91 -9.84 -18.62
N THR A 307 -14.43 -8.92 -17.80
CA THR A 307 -13.64 -7.96 -17.02
C THR A 307 -14.17 -7.92 -15.61
N PHE A 308 -13.25 -7.98 -14.65
CA PHE A 308 -13.54 -7.81 -13.23
C PHE A 308 -12.78 -6.59 -12.71
N VAL A 309 -13.26 -6.04 -11.60
CA VAL A 309 -12.64 -4.90 -10.91
C VAL A 309 -12.26 -5.28 -9.49
N GLY A 310 -11.18 -4.70 -9.02
CA GLY A 310 -10.70 -4.74 -7.64
C GLY A 310 -10.41 -3.32 -7.16
N THR A 311 -10.17 -3.20 -5.86
CA THR A 311 -9.72 -1.94 -5.26
C THR A 311 -8.48 -2.20 -4.43
N ASN A 312 -7.39 -1.53 -4.75
CA ASN A 312 -6.15 -1.61 -4.00
C ASN A 312 -6.06 -0.37 -3.10
N PRO A 313 -6.06 -0.49 -1.76
CA PRO A 313 -5.91 0.67 -0.88
C PRO A 313 -4.58 1.37 -1.21
N ILE A 314 -4.51 2.68 -1.11
CA ILE A 314 -3.24 3.41 -1.22
C ILE A 314 -3.41 4.77 -0.59
N ASP A 315 -2.53 5.17 0.30
CA ASP A 315 -2.73 6.36 1.11
C ASP A 315 -1.40 7.01 1.50
N ILE A 316 -1.49 8.16 2.16
CA ILE A 316 -0.36 8.90 2.73
C ILE A 316 -0.54 8.98 4.25
N PRO A 317 0.52 8.72 5.04
CA PRO A 317 0.46 8.87 6.49
C PRO A 317 0.25 10.33 6.89
N ASN A 318 -0.57 10.57 7.93
CA ASN A 318 -0.84 11.94 8.39
C ASN A 318 0.20 12.44 9.41
N CYS A 319 1.48 12.32 9.05
CA CYS A 319 2.60 12.74 9.89
C CYS A 319 2.55 14.26 10.18
N SER A 320 2.00 15.06 9.26
CA SER A 320 1.90 16.52 9.36
C SER A 320 1.10 17.00 10.57
N ASN A 321 0.10 16.26 11.02
CA ASN A 321 -0.69 16.61 12.20
C ASN A 321 0.15 16.72 13.49
N CYS A 322 1.35 16.14 13.51
CA CYS A 322 2.28 16.26 14.63
C CYS A 322 3.60 16.94 14.23
N HIS A 323 4.18 16.57 13.08
CA HIS A 323 5.53 16.96 12.68
C HIS A 323 5.62 18.29 11.95
N ALA A 324 4.51 18.86 11.47
CA ALA A 324 4.49 20.19 10.88
C ALA A 324 4.19 21.31 11.90
N ASN A 325 4.07 20.98 13.19
CA ASN A 325 3.67 21.93 14.24
C ASN A 325 4.42 21.70 15.57
N GLU A 326 4.04 22.43 16.62
CA GLU A 326 4.71 22.38 17.92
C GLU A 326 4.48 21.07 18.70
N THR A 327 3.54 20.21 18.28
CA THR A 327 3.23 18.96 18.99
C THR A 327 4.41 17.99 18.97
N ALA A 328 5.04 17.76 17.82
CA ALA A 328 6.29 16.98 17.77
C ALA A 328 7.53 17.83 18.07
N ASN A 329 7.53 19.09 17.63
CA ASN A 329 8.75 19.90 17.61
C ASN A 329 9.03 20.63 18.94
N GLY A 330 7.99 20.86 19.75
CA GLY A 330 8.05 21.72 20.92
C GLY A 330 8.64 23.10 20.61
N LYS A 331 9.41 23.65 21.57
CA LYS A 331 10.17 24.91 21.38
C LYS A 331 11.57 24.69 20.82
N LYS A 332 12.04 23.44 20.79
CA LYS A 332 13.43 23.09 20.49
C LYS A 332 13.70 23.12 18.99
N TYR A 333 12.90 22.38 18.23
CA TYR A 333 13.09 22.20 16.80
C TYR A 333 12.35 23.29 16.04
N ASN A 334 13.02 23.97 15.11
CA ASN A 334 12.46 25.13 14.41
C ASN A 334 12.76 25.14 12.90
N LEU A 335 13.53 24.18 12.37
CA LEU A 335 13.84 24.15 10.93
C LEU A 335 12.59 23.92 10.09
N TYR A 336 11.63 23.13 10.59
CA TYR A 336 10.34 22.90 9.93
C TYR A 336 9.58 24.20 9.60
N LYS A 337 9.67 25.23 10.47
CA LYS A 337 9.03 26.54 10.23
C LYS A 337 9.63 27.24 9.03
N GLN A 338 10.95 27.16 8.87
CA GLN A 338 11.68 27.76 7.75
C GLN A 338 11.40 27.01 6.44
N GLU A 339 11.30 25.68 6.51
CA GLU A 339 10.90 24.85 5.37
C GLU A 339 9.50 25.18 4.90
N ARG A 340 8.52 25.19 5.83
CA ARG A 340 7.15 25.56 5.53
C ARG A 340 7.06 26.93 4.85
N ALA A 341 7.72 27.94 5.43
CA ALA A 341 7.69 29.31 4.92
C ALA A 341 8.26 29.43 3.49
N PHE A 342 9.34 28.69 3.19
CA PHE A 342 9.92 28.66 1.84
C PHE A 342 8.93 28.14 0.81
N TRP A 343 8.32 26.98 1.05
CA TRP A 343 7.37 26.38 0.11
C TRP A 343 6.11 27.23 -0.05
N LYS A 344 5.59 27.82 1.04
CA LYS A 344 4.50 28.80 0.96
C LYS A 344 4.89 30.00 0.08
N GLY A 345 6.12 30.49 0.19
CA GLY A 345 6.64 31.57 -0.65
C GLY A 345 6.71 31.24 -2.14
N LEU A 346 6.81 29.95 -2.48
CA LEU A 346 6.75 29.45 -3.86
C LEU A 346 5.32 29.17 -4.35
N GLY A 347 4.30 29.45 -3.53
CA GLY A 347 2.89 29.22 -3.88
C GLY A 347 2.36 27.85 -3.49
N ALA A 348 3.06 27.09 -2.65
CA ALA A 348 2.56 25.80 -2.18
C ALA A 348 1.27 25.94 -1.35
N SER A 349 0.38 24.96 -1.48
CA SER A 349 -0.73 24.77 -0.56
C SER A 349 -0.22 24.60 0.87
N ASP A 350 -1.09 24.79 1.87
CA ASP A 350 -0.70 24.53 3.26
C ASP A 350 -0.31 23.07 3.47
N TRP A 351 -1.07 22.15 2.88
CA TRP A 351 -0.81 20.73 2.97
C TRP A 351 0.57 20.34 2.42
N ILE A 352 0.92 20.77 1.20
CA ILE A 352 2.24 20.49 0.62
C ILE A 352 3.36 21.12 1.46
N ALA A 353 3.19 22.35 1.93
CA ALA A 353 4.19 22.99 2.79
C ALA A 353 4.38 22.26 4.12
N ASP A 354 3.31 21.70 4.69
CA ASP A 354 3.33 20.92 5.93
C ASP A 354 3.99 19.55 5.74
N LEU A 355 3.78 18.90 4.59
CA LEU A 355 4.50 17.68 4.21
C LEU A 355 6.00 17.93 4.11
N LYS A 356 6.43 18.99 3.40
CA LYS A 356 7.85 19.35 3.30
C LYS A 356 8.47 19.67 4.67
N ALA A 357 7.74 20.41 5.51
CA ALA A 357 8.16 20.74 6.87
C ALA A 357 8.30 19.49 7.76
N THR A 358 7.41 18.51 7.57
CA THR A 358 7.41 17.23 8.28
C THR A 358 8.71 16.44 8.05
N SER A 359 9.19 16.35 6.80
CA SER A 359 10.49 15.73 6.49
C SER A 359 11.63 16.36 7.29
N VAL A 360 11.70 17.69 7.29
CA VAL A 360 12.75 18.44 8.00
C VAL A 360 12.65 18.22 9.52
N SER A 361 11.43 18.23 10.07
CA SER A 361 11.20 17.93 11.49
C SER A 361 11.69 16.53 11.87
N ILE A 362 11.30 15.50 11.11
CA ILE A 362 11.68 14.11 11.38
C ILE A 362 13.20 13.95 11.35
N LEU A 363 13.87 14.51 10.34
CA LEU A 363 15.31 14.41 10.19
C LEU A 363 16.08 15.20 11.26
N GLU A 364 15.62 16.40 11.62
CA GLU A 364 16.20 17.20 12.73
C GLU A 364 16.10 16.45 14.07
N MET A 365 14.95 15.85 14.35
CA MET A 365 14.76 15.02 15.55
C MET A 365 15.61 13.74 15.50
N HIS A 366 15.78 13.15 14.33
CA HIS A 366 16.59 11.95 14.16
C HIS A 366 18.06 12.23 14.46
N ASP A 367 18.61 13.34 13.95
CA ASP A 367 19.98 13.79 14.24
C ASP A 367 20.18 14.01 15.74
N ASP A 368 19.28 14.72 16.42
CA ASP A 368 19.42 14.99 17.85
C ASP A 368 19.34 13.74 18.74
N HIS A 369 18.41 12.84 18.44
CA HIS A 369 18.17 11.67 19.27
C HIS A 369 19.18 10.54 19.01
N ASN A 370 19.62 10.36 17.75
CA ASN A 370 20.43 9.22 17.32
C ASN A 370 21.87 9.59 16.94
N GLY A 371 22.21 10.88 16.86
CA GLY A 371 23.55 11.35 16.51
C GLY A 371 23.88 11.18 15.02
N THR A 372 22.87 11.14 14.16
CA THR A 372 23.06 11.24 12.70
C THR A 372 23.40 12.67 12.29
N GLU A 373 23.79 12.86 11.03
CA GLU A 373 24.16 14.16 10.46
C GLU A 373 23.36 14.44 9.18
N PHE A 374 22.11 14.00 9.10
CA PHE A 374 21.26 14.15 7.91
C PHE A 374 21.00 15.62 7.57
N MET A 375 20.89 16.48 8.59
CA MET A 375 20.62 17.91 8.47
C MET A 375 21.89 18.78 8.46
N LYS A 376 23.08 18.17 8.52
CA LYS A 376 24.36 18.91 8.61
C LYS A 376 24.63 19.83 7.41
N ALA A 377 24.19 19.43 6.23
CA ALA A 377 24.34 20.19 4.98
C ALA A 377 23.07 20.99 4.61
N TYR A 378 22.05 20.99 5.47
CA TYR A 378 20.80 21.69 5.20
C TYR A 378 21.04 23.21 5.08
N ASP A 379 20.57 23.80 3.98
CA ASP A 379 20.70 25.24 3.71
C ASP A 379 19.32 25.89 3.54
N PRO A 380 18.83 26.64 4.55
CA PRO A 380 17.54 27.31 4.46
C PRO A 380 17.50 28.46 3.44
N ASN A 381 18.66 28.95 2.99
CA ASN A 381 18.77 30.01 1.98
C ASN A 381 18.86 29.46 0.55
N SER A 382 19.03 28.15 0.40
CA SER A 382 19.05 27.50 -0.90
C SER A 382 17.73 27.74 -1.64
N ARG A 383 17.85 27.95 -2.95
CA ARG A 383 16.70 28.03 -3.89
C ARG A 383 16.38 26.69 -4.54
N ALA A 384 17.00 25.60 -4.06
CA ALA A 384 16.75 24.27 -4.58
C ALA A 384 15.29 23.86 -4.36
N THR A 385 14.65 23.40 -5.43
CA THR A 385 13.23 22.99 -5.44
C THR A 385 13.07 21.46 -5.51
N MET A 386 14.16 20.70 -5.52
CA MET A 386 14.10 19.25 -5.30
C MET A 386 14.07 18.96 -3.81
N ASN A 387 15.16 19.23 -3.11
CA ASN A 387 15.21 19.28 -1.66
C ASN A 387 16.26 20.30 -1.20
N ARG A 388 16.25 20.63 0.10
CA ARG A 388 17.20 21.58 0.71
C ARG A 388 18.12 20.93 1.75
N LEU A 389 18.23 19.60 1.73
CA LEU A 389 19.09 18.85 2.65
C LEU A 389 20.58 19.04 2.37
N GLY A 390 20.94 19.50 1.16
CA GLY A 390 22.34 19.63 0.72
C GLY A 390 23.02 18.27 0.48
N ARG A 391 22.21 17.21 0.35
CA ARG A 391 22.62 15.82 0.15
C ARG A 391 21.50 15.02 -0.53
N ASP A 392 21.78 13.77 -0.85
CA ASP A 392 20.77 12.80 -1.29
C ASP A 392 19.65 12.65 -0.25
N PRO A 393 18.42 12.32 -0.69
CA PRO A 393 17.33 11.96 0.20
C PRO A 393 17.73 10.85 1.18
N VAL A 394 17.12 10.84 2.36
CA VAL A 394 17.34 9.81 3.36
C VAL A 394 16.40 8.63 3.11
N LEU A 395 16.96 7.50 2.68
CA LEU A 395 16.24 6.23 2.54
C LEU A 395 16.47 5.41 3.82
N CYS A 396 15.46 5.28 4.67
CA CYS A 396 15.57 4.68 6.00
C CYS A 396 16.16 3.26 5.96
N GLN A 397 15.81 2.48 4.94
CA GLN A 397 16.21 1.10 4.73
C GLN A 397 17.68 0.93 4.32
N LYS A 398 18.40 2.02 4.07
CA LYS A 398 19.86 1.97 3.91
C LYS A 398 20.58 1.76 5.23
N CYS A 399 19.90 2.01 6.36
CA CYS A 399 20.45 1.79 7.70
C CYS A 399 19.60 0.81 8.53
N HIS A 400 18.28 0.85 8.37
CA HIS A 400 17.36 -0.01 9.10
C HIS A 400 17.06 -1.29 8.31
N GLY A 401 17.04 -2.43 9.00
CA GLY A 401 16.42 -3.64 8.43
C GLY A 401 14.92 -3.40 8.21
N ASP A 402 14.37 -3.95 7.13
CA ASP A 402 12.98 -3.77 6.74
C ASP A 402 12.44 -5.01 6.03
N ASN A 403 11.54 -5.72 6.70
CA ASN A 403 10.91 -6.91 6.16
C ASN A 403 9.91 -6.60 5.03
N VAL A 404 9.44 -5.36 4.93
CA VAL A 404 8.46 -4.94 3.92
C VAL A 404 9.05 -4.99 2.52
N ILE A 405 10.28 -4.50 2.36
CA ILE A 405 11.02 -4.54 1.09
C ILE A 405 12.13 -5.59 1.06
N GLY A 406 12.20 -6.48 2.07
CA GLY A 406 13.14 -7.59 2.11
C GLY A 406 14.60 -7.21 2.44
N VAL A 407 14.83 -6.06 3.08
CA VAL A 407 16.15 -5.69 3.62
C VAL A 407 16.37 -6.40 4.95
N LEU A 408 17.17 -7.46 4.94
CA LEU A 408 17.38 -8.29 6.13
C LEU A 408 18.55 -7.81 7.02
N GLN A 409 19.36 -6.89 6.51
CA GLN A 409 20.51 -6.37 7.24
C GLN A 409 20.20 -5.00 7.83
N ALA A 410 20.45 -4.86 9.13
CA ALA A 410 20.53 -3.56 9.77
C ALA A 410 21.99 -3.11 9.90
N GLY A 411 22.22 -1.81 9.84
CA GLY A 411 23.51 -1.20 10.13
C GLY A 411 23.81 -1.17 11.63
N THR A 412 24.96 -0.61 11.98
CA THR A 412 25.35 -0.33 13.37
C THR A 412 25.56 1.17 13.56
N HIS A 413 25.36 1.63 14.80
CA HIS A 413 25.68 3.00 15.20
C HIS A 413 26.38 2.99 16.56
N LYS A 414 27.17 4.03 16.84
CA LYS A 414 27.71 4.26 18.19
C LYS A 414 26.69 5.04 19.00
N ASP A 415 26.37 4.56 20.19
CA ASP A 415 25.54 5.33 21.12
C ASP A 415 26.34 6.47 21.78
N LYS A 416 25.68 7.26 22.63
CA LYS A 416 26.31 8.39 23.35
C LYS A 416 27.48 7.98 24.26
N SER A 417 27.59 6.70 24.61
CA SER A 417 28.73 6.15 25.37
C SER A 417 29.87 5.65 24.47
N GLY A 418 29.72 5.76 23.15
CA GLY A 418 30.68 5.26 22.16
C GLY A 418 30.56 3.76 21.87
N LYS A 419 29.59 3.07 22.50
CA LYS A 419 29.36 1.63 22.30
C LYS A 419 28.62 1.39 20.99
N GLU A 420 29.13 0.47 20.19
CA GLU A 420 28.45 0.03 18.97
C GLU A 420 27.18 -0.76 19.31
N LYS A 421 26.08 -0.40 18.63
CA LYS A 421 24.76 -1.02 18.74
C LYS A 421 24.19 -1.25 17.35
N THR A 422 23.49 -2.36 17.18
CA THR A 422 22.70 -2.63 15.98
C THR A 422 21.54 -1.64 15.91
N ILE A 423 21.34 -1.06 14.74
CA ILE A 423 20.18 -0.21 14.47
C ILE A 423 18.94 -1.10 14.45
N PRO A 424 17.87 -0.78 15.20
CA PRO A 424 16.65 -1.60 15.19
C PRO A 424 16.01 -1.61 13.80
N PRO A 425 15.31 -2.69 13.38
CA PRO A 425 14.49 -2.68 12.17
C PRO A 425 13.54 -1.48 12.13
N LEU A 426 13.21 -0.99 10.93
CA LEU A 426 12.47 0.26 10.73
C LEU A 426 11.14 0.26 11.48
N THR A 427 10.38 -0.83 11.33
CA THR A 427 9.11 -1.06 12.02
C THR A 427 9.27 -1.02 13.54
N GLU A 428 10.33 -1.60 14.10
CA GLU A 428 10.60 -1.54 15.54
C GLU A 428 10.95 -0.11 15.98
N ALA A 429 11.81 0.57 15.22
CA ALA A 429 12.27 1.93 15.52
C ALA A 429 11.09 2.92 15.60
N ILE A 430 10.24 2.92 14.56
CA ILE A 430 9.09 3.83 14.46
C ILE A 430 8.07 3.50 15.55
N HIS A 431 7.67 2.23 15.70
CA HIS A 431 6.67 1.86 16.71
C HIS A 431 7.15 2.16 18.13
N THR A 432 8.43 1.90 18.44
CA THR A 432 8.98 2.15 19.77
C THR A 432 8.88 3.61 20.17
N VAL A 433 9.20 4.53 19.25
CA VAL A 433 9.13 5.97 19.53
C VAL A 433 7.68 6.38 19.79
N HIS A 434 6.76 6.04 18.89
CA HIS A 434 5.37 6.50 18.98
C HIS A 434 4.64 5.87 20.16
N GLN A 435 4.77 4.56 20.37
CA GLN A 435 4.11 3.88 21.50
C GLN A 435 4.64 4.30 22.86
N ARG A 436 5.92 4.71 22.96
CA ARG A 436 6.50 5.15 24.26
C ARG A 436 6.36 6.64 24.52
N LYS A 437 6.39 7.48 23.49
CA LYS A 437 6.42 8.94 23.65
C LYS A 437 5.06 9.59 23.45
N VAL A 438 4.28 9.10 22.50
CA VAL A 438 3.00 9.69 22.10
C VAL A 438 1.97 8.58 21.81
N PRO A 439 1.59 7.77 22.83
CA PRO A 439 0.71 6.62 22.63
C PRO A 439 -0.73 7.00 22.25
N LEU A 440 -1.16 8.23 22.53
CA LEU A 440 -2.52 8.71 22.24
C LEU A 440 -3.62 7.75 22.77
N PRO A 441 -3.65 7.44 24.07
CA PRO A 441 -4.60 6.46 24.60
C PRO A 441 -6.03 6.98 24.52
N ASP A 442 -6.99 6.07 24.43
CA ASP A 442 -8.41 6.33 24.73
C ASP A 442 -8.73 6.10 26.21
N SER A 443 -10.01 6.19 26.59
CA SER A 443 -10.46 6.00 27.98
C SER A 443 -10.16 4.61 28.56
N GLN A 444 -9.87 3.62 27.70
CA GLN A 444 -9.53 2.26 28.06
C GLN A 444 -8.02 1.98 27.94
N GLY A 445 -7.21 3.00 27.65
CA GLY A 445 -5.76 2.89 27.51
C GLY A 445 -5.29 2.30 26.18
N ARG A 446 -6.17 2.12 25.19
CA ARG A 446 -5.76 1.64 23.86
C ARG A 446 -5.10 2.76 23.08
N SER A 447 -3.94 2.48 22.51
CA SER A 447 -3.21 3.46 21.70
C SER A 447 -3.96 3.80 20.41
N GLY A 448 -4.18 5.09 20.18
CA GLY A 448 -4.69 5.65 18.92
C GLY A 448 -3.58 6.03 17.93
N SER A 449 -2.31 5.98 18.34
CA SER A 449 -1.19 6.48 17.54
C SER A 449 -0.96 5.71 16.23
N CYS A 450 -1.51 4.49 16.10
CA CYS A 450 -1.45 3.69 14.89
C CYS A 450 -1.96 4.48 13.67
N GLN A 451 -3.03 5.24 13.85
CA GLN A 451 -3.71 5.94 12.77
C GLN A 451 -2.91 7.11 12.20
N GLY A 452 -1.90 7.60 12.93
CA GLY A 452 -1.03 8.68 12.45
C GLY A 452 -0.08 8.24 11.33
N CYS A 453 0.15 6.94 11.16
CA CYS A 453 1.02 6.40 10.13
C CYS A 453 0.32 5.38 9.22
N HIS A 454 -0.62 4.59 9.73
CA HIS A 454 -1.43 3.73 8.89
C HIS A 454 -2.44 4.56 8.09
N PRO A 455 -2.96 4.05 6.95
CA PRO A 455 -3.89 4.76 6.08
C PRO A 455 -4.93 5.55 6.87
N ALA A 456 -4.98 6.85 6.62
CA ALA A 456 -5.68 7.84 7.40
C ALA A 456 -7.04 8.21 6.80
N HIS A 457 -7.16 8.18 5.47
CA HIS A 457 -8.35 8.64 4.77
C HIS A 457 -9.36 7.51 4.58
N ARG A 458 -10.64 7.87 4.68
CA ARG A 458 -11.78 7.00 4.37
C ARG A 458 -11.92 6.78 2.88
N TYR A 459 -12.68 5.75 2.47
CA TYR A 459 -12.94 5.48 1.05
C TYR A 459 -13.55 6.66 0.28
N ASP A 460 -14.29 7.55 0.94
CA ASP A 460 -14.83 8.78 0.35
C ASP A 460 -13.84 9.96 0.34
N GLY A 461 -12.59 9.74 0.76
CA GLY A 461 -11.56 10.76 0.92
C GLY A 461 -11.71 11.63 2.17
N GLY A 462 -12.76 11.42 2.97
CA GLY A 462 -13.05 12.23 4.14
C GLY A 462 -12.15 11.94 5.34
N MET A 463 -12.00 12.96 6.19
CA MET A 463 -11.26 12.92 7.47
C MET A 463 -12.18 13.17 8.68
N GLU A 464 -13.50 13.21 8.46
CA GLU A 464 -14.47 13.30 9.55
C GLU A 464 -14.31 12.08 10.48
N ASP A 465 -14.38 12.34 11.80
CA ASP A 465 -14.18 11.34 12.85
C ASP A 465 -12.82 10.60 12.82
N TYR A 466 -11.82 11.16 12.13
CA TYR A 466 -10.44 10.66 12.18
C TYR A 466 -9.85 10.84 13.59
N PRO A 467 -9.15 9.83 14.15
CA PRO A 467 -8.82 9.82 15.58
C PRO A 467 -7.66 10.75 15.97
N ILE A 468 -6.95 11.35 15.01
CA ILE A 468 -5.87 12.30 15.31
C ILE A 468 -6.24 13.69 14.80
N THR A 469 -6.38 14.64 15.72
CA THR A 469 -6.71 16.03 15.39
C THR A 469 -5.57 16.72 14.61
N PRO A 470 -5.82 17.84 13.91
CA PRO A 470 -4.78 18.59 13.21
C PRO A 470 -3.63 19.10 14.10
N ASP A 471 -3.87 19.23 15.41
CA ASP A 471 -2.85 19.55 16.42
C ASP A 471 -2.25 18.30 17.11
N GLY A 472 -2.50 17.11 16.57
CA GLY A 472 -1.81 15.87 16.97
C GLY A 472 -2.29 15.25 18.29
N LYS A 473 -3.54 15.51 18.68
CA LYS A 473 -4.17 14.92 19.88
C LYS A 473 -5.09 13.76 19.51
N ASN A 474 -5.39 12.89 20.48
CA ASN A 474 -6.41 11.87 20.30
C ASN A 474 -7.82 12.50 20.40
N ALA A 475 -8.59 12.47 19.33
CA ALA A 475 -9.98 12.92 19.32
C ALA A 475 -10.88 12.08 20.26
N TYR A 476 -10.47 10.84 20.56
CA TYR A 476 -11.20 9.88 21.39
C TYR A 476 -10.53 9.63 22.75
N ALA A 477 -9.72 10.58 23.24
CA ALA A 477 -8.99 10.44 24.51
C ALA A 477 -9.92 10.07 25.69
N ASP A 478 -11.08 10.71 25.77
CA ASP A 478 -12.09 10.47 26.80
C ASP A 478 -13.21 9.50 26.35
N ALA A 479 -13.00 8.83 25.21
CA ALA A 479 -13.99 7.96 24.56
C ALA A 479 -13.38 6.60 24.17
N ASP A 480 -13.91 5.95 23.15
CA ASP A 480 -13.45 4.66 22.61
C ASP A 480 -12.88 4.89 21.21
N ASN A 481 -11.61 4.54 20.97
CA ASN A 481 -11.00 4.69 19.65
C ASN A 481 -11.75 3.92 18.54
N ARG A 482 -12.51 2.87 18.87
CA ARG A 482 -13.31 2.10 17.91
C ARG A 482 -14.53 2.86 17.38
N ASP A 483 -14.88 3.99 17.99
CA ASP A 483 -15.94 4.87 17.48
C ASP A 483 -15.44 5.76 16.34
N ALA A 484 -14.12 5.78 16.08
CA ALA A 484 -13.56 6.49 14.96
C ALA A 484 -14.00 5.90 13.63
N SER A 485 -14.08 6.74 12.60
CA SER A 485 -14.45 6.34 11.24
C SER A 485 -13.29 6.47 10.25
N GLY A 486 -12.04 6.54 10.72
CA GLY A 486 -10.88 6.92 9.92
C GLY A 486 -10.13 5.77 9.23
N GLY A 487 -9.56 6.07 8.05
CA GLY A 487 -8.62 5.20 7.37
C GLY A 487 -9.20 4.01 6.60
N CYS A 488 -8.30 3.21 6.03
CA CYS A 488 -8.66 1.95 5.36
C CYS A 488 -9.06 0.83 6.34
N TYR A 489 -8.73 0.96 7.64
CA TYR A 489 -8.80 -0.15 8.60
C TYR A 489 -9.88 0.01 9.67
N VAL A 490 -10.18 1.22 10.14
CA VAL A 490 -11.16 1.40 11.22
C VAL A 490 -12.57 1.23 10.66
N GLY A 491 -13.32 0.30 11.23
CA GLY A 491 -14.70 -0.01 10.83
C GLY A 491 -14.85 -0.75 9.49
N ARG A 492 -13.76 -0.95 8.72
CA ARG A 492 -13.77 -1.66 7.44
C ARG A 492 -13.11 -3.04 7.49
N ASP A 493 -12.08 -3.20 8.31
CA ASP A 493 -11.46 -4.51 8.51
C ASP A 493 -12.50 -5.46 9.13
N VAL A 494 -12.51 -6.73 8.72
CA VAL A 494 -13.49 -7.71 9.19
C VAL A 494 -13.50 -7.85 10.72
N HIS A 495 -12.37 -7.57 11.39
CA HIS A 495 -12.26 -7.64 12.84
C HIS A 495 -12.71 -6.35 13.53
N SER A 496 -12.68 -5.20 12.85
CA SER A 496 -13.07 -3.89 13.39
C SER A 496 -14.48 -3.46 12.97
N ASN A 497 -15.05 -4.08 11.92
CA ASN A 497 -16.34 -3.74 11.33
C ASN A 497 -17.52 -4.16 12.24
N PRO A 498 -18.23 -3.22 12.90
CA PRO A 498 -19.37 -3.55 13.77
C PRO A 498 -20.56 -4.18 13.02
N ASN A 499 -20.55 -4.10 11.69
CA ASN A 499 -21.59 -4.65 10.81
C ASN A 499 -21.20 -5.97 10.13
N LYS A 500 -20.08 -6.62 10.49
CA LYS A 500 -19.60 -7.89 9.89
C LYS A 500 -20.71 -8.96 9.74
N ASP A 501 -21.66 -9.02 10.67
CA ASP A 501 -22.72 -10.03 10.68
C ASP A 501 -24.03 -9.55 10.00
N LYS A 502 -24.02 -8.38 9.38
CA LYS A 502 -25.23 -7.71 8.85
C LYS A 502 -24.99 -6.95 7.55
N ASP A 503 -23.77 -6.94 7.03
CA ASP A 503 -23.37 -6.19 5.84
C ASP A 503 -23.60 -6.96 4.54
N GLY A 504 -24.14 -8.18 4.62
CA GLY A 504 -24.43 -9.04 3.46
C GLY A 504 -23.23 -9.85 2.96
N VAL A 505 -22.09 -9.80 3.66
CA VAL A 505 -20.92 -10.67 3.44
C VAL A 505 -20.56 -11.45 4.71
N GLU A 506 -21.60 -11.89 5.42
CA GLU A 506 -21.46 -12.63 6.65
C GLU A 506 -20.60 -13.88 6.44
N THR A 507 -19.64 -14.10 7.33
CA THR A 507 -18.71 -15.22 7.27
C THR A 507 -18.74 -15.95 8.60
N ASP A 508 -18.86 -17.27 8.54
CA ASP A 508 -18.75 -18.13 9.70
C ASP A 508 -17.43 -17.87 10.44
N GLU A 509 -17.49 -17.91 11.76
CA GLU A 509 -16.35 -17.67 12.61
C GLU A 509 -15.72 -19.01 13.04
N HIS A 510 -14.48 -19.22 12.61
CA HIS A 510 -13.67 -20.36 13.04
C HIS A 510 -12.63 -19.87 14.05
N LEU A 511 -13.05 -19.68 15.30
CA LEU A 511 -12.23 -19.11 16.36
C LEU A 511 -11.53 -20.22 17.16
N ASN A 512 -10.26 -19.98 17.50
CA ASN A 512 -9.59 -20.72 18.57
C ASN A 512 -9.93 -20.10 19.93
N ALA A 513 -9.37 -20.66 21.01
CA ALA A 513 -9.65 -20.20 22.37
C ALA A 513 -9.33 -18.71 22.62
N VAL A 514 -8.33 -18.15 21.93
CA VAL A 514 -8.00 -16.71 22.00
C VAL A 514 -9.07 -15.89 21.27
N GLY A 515 -9.48 -16.33 20.08
CA GLY A 515 -10.55 -15.70 19.30
C GLY A 515 -11.88 -15.69 20.05
N GLU A 516 -12.29 -16.81 20.64
CA GLU A 516 -13.50 -16.91 21.46
C GLU A 516 -13.46 -15.93 22.65
N TRP A 517 -12.30 -15.80 23.30
CA TRP A 517 -12.12 -14.85 24.40
C TRP A 517 -12.24 -13.40 23.92
N LEU A 518 -11.57 -13.06 22.82
CA LEU A 518 -11.65 -11.72 22.22
C LEU A 518 -13.08 -11.39 21.81
N GLN A 519 -13.80 -12.36 21.24
CA GLN A 519 -15.19 -12.21 20.86
C GLN A 519 -16.09 -11.90 22.07
N ALA A 520 -15.97 -12.69 23.13
CA ALA A 520 -16.84 -12.60 24.29
C ALA A 520 -16.59 -11.35 25.15
N ASN A 521 -15.32 -10.90 25.22
CA ASN A 521 -14.88 -9.89 26.20
C ASN A 521 -14.49 -8.54 25.57
N VAL A 522 -14.19 -8.50 24.27
CA VAL A 522 -13.67 -7.29 23.62
C VAL A 522 -14.54 -6.87 22.43
N SER A 523 -14.67 -7.75 21.44
CA SER A 523 -15.32 -7.44 20.16
C SER A 523 -16.83 -7.31 20.31
N GLY A 524 -17.49 -8.32 20.88
CA GLY A 524 -18.95 -8.41 20.95
C GLY A 524 -19.66 -8.66 19.60
N ILE A 525 -18.90 -8.90 18.54
CA ILE A 525 -19.39 -9.29 17.20
C ILE A 525 -19.47 -10.82 17.11
N GLY A 526 -20.37 -11.38 16.31
CA GLY A 526 -20.54 -12.82 16.08
C GLY A 526 -21.27 -13.58 17.20
N ASN A 527 -21.54 -12.93 18.33
CA ASN A 527 -22.24 -13.53 19.49
C ASN A 527 -23.62 -12.91 19.77
N GLY A 528 -24.16 -12.14 18.82
CA GLY A 528 -25.48 -11.50 18.92
C GLY A 528 -25.56 -10.30 19.88
N LYS A 529 -24.47 -9.91 20.55
CA LYS A 529 -24.45 -8.74 21.46
C LYS A 529 -24.34 -7.39 20.74
N GLY A 530 -23.88 -7.38 19.49
CA GLY A 530 -23.73 -6.15 18.69
C GLY A 530 -22.66 -5.22 19.25
N GLY A 531 -21.40 -5.65 19.23
CA GLY A 531 -20.26 -4.88 19.72
C GLY A 531 -19.57 -3.99 18.68
N LYS A 532 -18.44 -3.39 19.08
CA LYS A 532 -17.68 -2.39 18.29
C LYS A 532 -16.49 -2.99 17.55
N GLY A 533 -16.35 -4.32 17.56
CA GLY A 533 -15.19 -5.00 16.99
C GLY A 533 -13.92 -4.84 17.81
N LEU A 534 -12.81 -5.25 17.21
CA LEU A 534 -11.48 -5.19 17.77
C LEU A 534 -10.76 -3.92 17.32
N TRP A 535 -9.95 -3.38 18.23
CA TRP A 535 -8.95 -2.37 17.92
C TRP A 535 -7.60 -3.03 17.64
N CYS A 536 -6.70 -2.36 16.91
CA CYS A 536 -5.41 -2.92 16.49
C CYS A 536 -4.62 -3.52 17.67
N THR A 537 -4.57 -2.82 18.82
CA THR A 537 -3.83 -3.26 20.00
C THR A 537 -4.45 -4.47 20.71
N ASN A 538 -5.68 -4.86 20.38
CA ASN A 538 -6.28 -6.08 20.89
C ASN A 538 -5.63 -7.33 20.28
N CYS A 539 -5.10 -7.24 19.06
CA CYS A 539 -4.38 -8.33 18.40
C CYS A 539 -2.86 -8.08 18.34
N HIS A 540 -2.42 -6.83 18.19
CA HIS A 540 -1.00 -6.45 18.14
C HIS A 540 -0.44 -6.20 19.54
N ASN A 541 -0.30 -7.27 20.32
CA ASN A 541 0.12 -7.24 21.71
C ASN A 541 1.26 -8.24 22.00
N GLN A 542 1.67 -8.36 23.27
CA GLN A 542 2.74 -9.28 23.68
C GLN A 542 2.36 -10.74 23.45
N LEU A 543 1.12 -11.15 23.76
CA LEU A 543 0.68 -12.53 23.57
C LEU A 543 0.87 -12.99 22.12
N SER A 544 0.44 -12.18 21.14
CA SER A 544 0.63 -12.51 19.73
C SER A 544 2.10 -12.69 19.33
N ARG A 545 3.03 -11.94 19.95
CA ARG A 545 4.47 -12.13 19.75
C ARG A 545 4.94 -13.45 20.35
N GLU A 546 4.52 -13.76 21.56
CA GLU A 546 4.87 -15.01 22.24
C GLU A 546 4.35 -16.24 21.48
N LEU A 547 3.13 -16.16 20.93
CA LEU A 547 2.56 -17.19 20.07
C LEU A 547 3.43 -17.39 18.82
N TYR A 548 3.80 -16.30 18.13
CA TYR A 548 4.62 -16.38 16.93
C TYR A 548 6.03 -16.92 17.20
N GLN A 549 6.67 -16.53 18.30
CA GLN A 549 7.99 -17.02 18.67
C GLN A 549 8.05 -18.52 18.97
N ARG A 550 6.91 -19.13 19.35
CA ARG A 550 6.80 -20.56 19.66
C ARG A 550 6.30 -21.38 18.48
N ASP A 551 5.93 -20.75 17.37
CA ASP A 551 5.57 -21.47 16.16
C ASP A 551 6.82 -22.09 15.53
N ASN A 552 6.76 -23.40 15.33
CA ASN A 552 7.69 -24.15 14.49
C ASN A 552 6.87 -24.91 13.44
N LEU A 553 6.17 -24.13 12.62
CA LEU A 553 5.28 -24.65 11.58
C LEU A 553 6.11 -25.16 10.40
N LYS A 554 5.84 -26.40 10.00
CA LYS A 554 6.36 -27.00 8.76
C LYS A 554 5.58 -26.52 7.54
N ASN A 555 4.27 -26.27 7.73
CA ASN A 555 3.40 -25.66 6.73
C ASN A 555 2.35 -24.82 7.45
N ALA A 556 2.43 -23.50 7.28
CA ALA A 556 1.52 -22.56 7.94
C ALA A 556 0.08 -22.65 7.41
N PHE A 557 -0.13 -22.94 6.13
CA PHE A 557 -1.47 -23.06 5.57
C PHE A 557 -2.19 -24.30 6.13
N ALA A 558 -1.51 -25.44 6.14
CA ALA A 558 -2.03 -26.68 6.70
C ALA A 558 -1.95 -26.75 8.23
N GLN A 559 -1.41 -25.71 8.89
CA GLN A 559 -1.14 -25.65 10.33
C GLN A 559 -0.41 -26.91 10.86
N THR A 560 0.53 -27.43 10.07
CA THR A 560 1.33 -28.61 10.47
C THR A 560 2.66 -28.17 11.08
N GLY A 561 3.14 -28.92 12.07
CA GLY A 561 4.31 -28.57 12.87
C GLY A 561 3.91 -28.36 14.33
N ASP A 562 4.72 -27.61 15.06
CA ASP A 562 4.44 -27.30 16.46
C ASP A 562 3.88 -25.88 16.57
N THR A 563 2.69 -25.76 17.15
CA THR A 563 2.09 -24.48 17.52
C THR A 563 1.30 -24.62 18.80
N ILE A 564 1.23 -23.53 19.57
CA ILE A 564 0.39 -23.42 20.76
C ILE A 564 -0.89 -22.60 20.51
N ARG A 565 -1.09 -22.05 19.30
CA ARG A 565 -2.23 -21.17 18.98
C ARG A 565 -3.59 -21.87 19.09
N ASP A 566 -3.61 -23.18 18.88
CA ASP A 566 -4.83 -23.99 18.89
C ASP A 566 -5.06 -24.69 20.24
N LYS A 567 -4.29 -24.32 21.27
CA LYS A 567 -4.43 -24.85 22.62
C LYS A 567 -5.44 -24.06 23.44
N SER A 568 -5.85 -24.61 24.58
CA SER A 568 -6.67 -23.88 25.55
C SER A 568 -5.89 -22.68 26.12
N LEU A 569 -6.60 -21.66 26.62
CA LEU A 569 -5.97 -20.50 27.26
C LEU A 569 -5.06 -20.89 28.44
N ASP A 570 -5.42 -21.92 29.20
CA ASP A 570 -4.63 -22.41 30.33
C ASP A 570 -3.31 -23.05 29.87
N GLU A 571 -3.34 -23.80 28.77
CA GLU A 571 -2.14 -24.37 28.14
C GLU A 571 -1.27 -23.29 27.51
N ILE A 572 -1.87 -22.29 26.84
CA ILE A 572 -1.14 -21.14 26.29
C ILE A 572 -0.44 -20.38 27.40
N ALA A 573 -1.15 -20.00 28.47
CA ALA A 573 -0.59 -19.28 29.61
C ALA A 573 0.59 -20.04 30.22
N LYS A 574 0.42 -21.34 30.46
CA LYS A 574 1.49 -22.22 30.95
C LYS A 574 2.68 -22.27 30.00
N ALA A 575 2.46 -22.33 28.68
CA ALA A 575 3.52 -22.38 27.67
C ALA A 575 4.30 -21.07 27.54
N VAL A 576 3.65 -19.93 27.83
CA VAL A 576 4.32 -18.62 27.84
C VAL A 576 4.88 -18.23 29.22
N GLY A 577 4.59 -19.02 30.27
CA GLY A 577 5.14 -18.84 31.61
C GLY A 577 4.41 -17.81 32.46
N VAL A 578 3.11 -17.62 32.20
CA VAL A 578 2.23 -16.67 32.93
C VAL A 578 0.98 -17.39 33.44
N SER A 579 0.23 -16.74 34.33
CA SER A 579 -1.11 -17.20 34.71
C SER A 579 -2.14 -16.83 33.64
N LYS A 580 -3.27 -17.53 33.57
CA LYS A 580 -4.35 -17.20 32.60
C LYS A 580 -4.92 -15.78 32.77
N SER A 581 -4.77 -15.17 33.95
CA SER A 581 -5.21 -13.80 34.21
C SER A 581 -4.24 -12.73 33.73
N GLU A 582 -2.96 -13.08 33.59
CA GLU A 582 -1.90 -12.23 33.03
C GLU A 582 -1.86 -12.38 31.50
#